data_AF-A0A7S1PD76-F1
#
_entry.id   AF-A0A7S1PD76-F1
#
_cell.length_a   1.000
_cell.length_b   1.000
_cell.length_c   1.000
_cell.angle_alpha   90.00
_cell.angle_beta   90.00
_cell.angle_gamma   90.00
#
_symmetry.space_group_name_H-M   'P 1'
#
loop_
_entity.id
_entity.type
_entity.pdbx_description
1 polymer ?
#
loop_
_entity_poly.entity_id
_entity_poly.type
_entity_poly.pdbx_seq_one_letter_code
_entity_poly.pdbx_strand_id
1 'polypeptide(L)'
;TTRQEGEDDGGMRPLPPVSLRNYEGHSRSSLSVTAREDFTQLITYVEETLAISPWNLAENYHVVCEDVRRTKAGKTHESFQFVLNGPGEPSAGRGEGLSFLKRKSKKKEDKETKDSKRVTEDYRRLKEPDLRRRLMRYGYEWERVKTLKRWDLVSLLRSRDDSKKGESRHHYLKRLQEIFHNQEFALSHHNPPDS
;
A
#
# COMPACT_ATOMS: atom_id res chain seq x y z
N THR A 1 -71.57 -10.24 -1.05
CA THR A 1 -70.35 -9.60 -1.57
C THR A 1 -69.27 -9.76 -0.52
N THR A 2 -68.38 -10.73 -0.68
CA THR A 2 -67.30 -10.98 0.27
C THR A 2 -66.00 -11.08 -0.53
N ARG A 3 -65.15 -10.06 -0.37
CA ARG A 3 -63.86 -9.88 -1.05
C ARG A 3 -62.80 -10.51 -0.14
N GLN A 4 -62.12 -11.55 -0.61
CA GLN A 4 -60.91 -12.05 0.02
C GLN A 4 -59.73 -11.17 -0.45
N GLU A 5 -59.06 -10.54 0.50
CA GLU A 5 -57.79 -9.85 0.28
C GLU A 5 -56.67 -10.89 0.39
N GLY A 6 -55.83 -10.99 -0.65
CA GLY A 6 -54.62 -11.78 -0.63
C GLY A 6 -53.47 -10.96 -0.04
N GLU A 7 -52.90 -11.45 1.04
CA GLU A 7 -51.62 -10.97 1.58
C GLU A 7 -50.49 -11.53 0.70
N ASP A 8 -49.87 -10.66 -0.10
CA ASP A 8 -48.65 -10.94 -0.85
C ASP A 8 -47.45 -10.64 0.06
N ASP A 9 -47.06 -11.64 0.84
CA ASP A 9 -45.95 -11.54 1.78
C ASP A 9 -44.63 -11.65 0.99
N GLY A 10 -43.99 -10.50 0.78
CA GLY A 10 -42.77 -10.29 0.00
C GLY A 10 -41.51 -10.94 0.60
N GLY A 11 -41.55 -12.24 0.86
CA GLY A 11 -40.42 -13.03 1.32
C GLY A 11 -39.36 -13.16 0.22
N MET A 12 -38.24 -12.44 0.36
CA MET A 12 -37.02 -12.70 -0.41
C MET A 12 -36.61 -14.16 -0.20
N ARG A 13 -36.68 -14.96 -1.27
CA ARG A 13 -36.08 -16.30 -1.29
C ARG A 13 -34.55 -16.13 -1.19
N PRO A 14 -33.86 -16.83 -0.28
CA PRO A 14 -32.41 -16.82 -0.26
C PRO A 14 -31.90 -17.45 -1.56
N LEU A 15 -30.96 -16.78 -2.22
CA LEU A 15 -30.26 -17.33 -3.38
C LEU A 15 -29.51 -18.61 -2.95
N PRO A 16 -29.52 -19.66 -3.78
CA PRO A 16 -28.77 -20.87 -3.47
C PRO A 16 -27.27 -20.55 -3.33
N PRO A 17 -26.55 -21.22 -2.41
CA PRO A 17 -25.13 -21.01 -2.25
C PRO A 17 -24.39 -21.36 -3.55
N VAL A 18 -23.72 -20.37 -4.13
CA VAL A 18 -22.86 -20.56 -5.30
C VAL A 18 -21.68 -21.45 -4.86
N SER A 19 -21.69 -22.71 -5.30
CA SER A 19 -20.59 -23.63 -5.05
C SER A 19 -19.35 -23.17 -5.84
N LEU A 20 -18.34 -22.65 -5.12
CA LEU A 20 -17.04 -22.29 -5.68
C LEU A 20 -16.22 -23.49 -6.17
N ARG A 21 -16.71 -24.74 -6.01
CA ARG A 21 -15.99 -25.96 -6.41
C ARG A 21 -15.84 -26.16 -7.93
N ASN A 22 -16.56 -25.40 -8.76
CA ASN A 22 -16.51 -25.60 -10.22
C ASN A 22 -15.54 -24.64 -10.95
N TYR A 23 -14.77 -23.82 -10.23
CA TYR A 23 -13.80 -22.88 -10.81
C TYR A 23 -12.34 -23.38 -10.81
N GLU A 24 -12.10 -24.69 -10.64
CA GLU A 24 -10.75 -25.26 -10.64
C GLU A 24 -10.29 -25.82 -12.01
N GLY A 25 -11.05 -25.58 -13.09
CA GLY A 25 -10.80 -26.18 -14.41
C GLY A 25 -9.98 -25.36 -15.41
N HIS A 26 -9.69 -24.08 -15.16
CA HIS A 26 -8.94 -23.24 -16.10
C HIS A 26 -7.53 -23.00 -15.58
N SER A 27 -6.62 -23.84 -16.05
CA SER A 27 -5.19 -23.80 -15.81
C SER A 27 -4.66 -22.36 -15.95
N ARG A 28 -4.11 -21.80 -14.87
CA ARG A 28 -3.43 -20.48 -14.83
C ARG A 28 -2.22 -20.39 -15.77
N SER A 29 -1.96 -21.44 -16.56
CA SER A 29 -0.85 -21.63 -17.48
C SER A 29 -1.20 -21.40 -18.95
N SER A 30 -2.46 -21.16 -19.34
CA SER A 30 -2.83 -20.93 -20.76
C SER A 30 -3.00 -19.46 -21.17
N LEU A 31 -2.88 -18.51 -20.24
CA LEU A 31 -3.01 -17.09 -20.54
C LEU A 31 -1.74 -16.58 -21.23
N SER A 32 -1.90 -15.79 -22.30
CA SER A 32 -0.79 -15.05 -22.90
C SER A 32 -0.14 -14.13 -21.86
N VAL A 33 1.14 -13.80 -22.04
CA VAL A 33 1.86 -12.89 -21.13
C VAL A 33 1.08 -11.58 -20.95
N THR A 34 0.55 -11.02 -22.04
CA THR A 34 -0.29 -9.82 -22.02
C THR A 34 -1.57 -10.00 -21.22
N ALA A 35 -2.31 -11.11 -21.41
CA ALA A 35 -3.54 -11.36 -20.65
C ALA A 35 -3.29 -11.57 -19.14
N ARG A 36 -2.11 -12.08 -18.77
CA ARG A 36 -1.70 -12.20 -17.35
C ARG A 36 -1.35 -10.84 -16.76
N GLU A 37 -0.72 -9.97 -17.54
CA GLU A 37 -0.41 -8.61 -17.14
C GLU A 37 -1.68 -7.77 -16.98
N ASP A 38 -2.61 -7.84 -17.94
CA ASP A 38 -3.89 -7.14 -17.90
C ASP A 38 -4.75 -7.59 -16.71
N PHE A 39 -4.81 -8.89 -16.46
CA PHE A 39 -5.54 -9.43 -15.31
C PHE A 39 -4.92 -9.00 -13.98
N THR A 40 -3.59 -8.90 -13.92
CA THR A 40 -2.87 -8.42 -12.74
C THR A 40 -3.17 -6.94 -12.48
N GLN A 41 -3.15 -6.10 -13.54
CA GLN A 41 -3.50 -4.69 -13.45
C GLN A 41 -4.95 -4.48 -12.98
N LEU A 42 -5.89 -5.29 -13.49
CA LEU A 42 -7.28 -5.24 -13.05
C LEU A 42 -7.43 -5.58 -11.56
N ILE A 43 -6.73 -6.63 -11.09
CA ILE A 43 -6.72 -6.99 -9.67
C ILE A 43 -6.19 -5.82 -8.83
N THR A 44 -5.03 -5.27 -9.20
CA THR A 44 -4.43 -4.13 -8.49
C THR A 44 -5.38 -2.95 -8.44
N TYR A 45 -6.02 -2.60 -9.56
CA TYR A 45 -7.01 -1.52 -9.61
C TYR A 45 -8.18 -1.75 -8.65
N VAL A 46 -8.74 -2.97 -8.62
CA VAL A 46 -9.85 -3.32 -7.73
C VAL A 46 -9.40 -3.25 -6.27
N GLU A 47 -8.23 -3.79 -5.94
CA GLU A 47 -7.67 -3.74 -4.59
C GLU A 47 -7.42 -2.31 -4.12
N GLU A 48 -6.85 -1.46 -4.98
CA GLU A 48 -6.62 -0.04 -4.69
C GLU A 48 -7.93 0.72 -4.50
N THR A 49 -8.91 0.49 -5.38
CA THR A 49 -10.25 1.12 -5.30
C THR A 49 -10.96 0.73 -4.00
N LEU A 50 -10.91 -0.54 -3.62
CA LEU A 50 -11.46 -1.01 -2.35
C LEU A 50 -10.71 -0.43 -1.15
N ALA A 51 -9.39 -0.29 -1.24
CA ALA A 51 -8.59 0.31 -0.18
C ALA A 51 -8.92 1.80 0.04
N ILE A 52 -9.23 2.56 -1.01
CA ILE A 52 -9.60 3.98 -0.90
C ILE A 52 -11.10 4.21 -0.67
N SER A 53 -11.88 3.14 -0.51
CA SER A 53 -13.31 3.26 -0.25
C SER A 53 -13.60 4.03 1.05
N PRO A 54 -14.70 4.81 1.12
CA PRO A 54 -15.00 5.67 2.27
C PRO A 54 -15.06 4.92 3.61
N TRP A 55 -15.63 3.71 3.63
CA TRP A 55 -15.71 2.90 4.85
C TRP A 55 -14.32 2.47 5.34
N ASN A 56 -13.43 2.07 4.43
CA ASN A 56 -12.08 1.67 4.80
C ASN A 56 -11.23 2.87 5.25
N LEU A 57 -11.36 4.03 4.58
CA LEU A 57 -10.66 5.24 4.99
C LEU A 57 -11.14 5.75 6.35
N ALA A 58 -12.45 5.76 6.60
CA ALA A 58 -13.02 6.18 7.89
C ALA A 58 -12.60 5.25 9.04
N GLU A 59 -12.62 3.93 8.82
CA GLU A 59 -12.16 2.96 9.81
C GLU A 59 -10.67 3.16 10.12
N ASN A 60 -9.83 3.26 9.09
CA ASN A 60 -8.39 3.48 9.25
C ASN A 60 -8.10 4.79 9.98
N TYR A 61 -8.80 5.87 9.65
CA TYR A 61 -8.70 7.15 10.33
C TYR A 61 -9.01 7.01 11.82
N HIS A 62 -10.15 6.38 12.14
CA HIS A 62 -10.57 6.17 13.52
C HIS A 62 -9.53 5.37 14.32
N VAL A 63 -9.03 4.26 13.75
CA VAL A 63 -8.03 3.40 14.42
C VAL A 63 -6.72 4.15 14.70
N VAL A 64 -6.22 4.94 13.74
CA VAL A 64 -4.99 5.72 13.93
C VAL A 64 -5.19 6.83 14.96
N CYS A 65 -6.31 7.56 14.91
CA CYS A 65 -6.59 8.62 15.89
C CYS A 65 -6.77 8.08 17.31
N GLU A 66 -7.47 6.97 17.48
CA GLU A 66 -7.62 6.30 18.77
C GLU A 66 -6.29 5.83 19.34
N ASP A 67 -5.41 5.28 18.50
CA ASP A 67 -4.08 4.86 18.92
C ASP A 67 -3.23 6.04 19.37
N VAL A 68 -3.21 7.15 18.62
CA VAL A 68 -2.53 8.39 19.04
C VAL A 68 -3.05 8.88 20.39
N ARG A 69 -4.36 8.83 20.63
CA ARG A 69 -4.95 9.17 21.93
C ARG A 69 -4.44 8.25 23.05
N ARG A 70 -4.39 6.95 22.80
CA ARG A 70 -3.90 5.94 23.77
C ARG A 70 -2.41 6.08 24.04
N THR A 71 -1.59 6.36 23.02
CA THR A 71 -0.16 6.63 23.19
C THR A 71 0.07 7.88 24.06
N LYS A 72 -0.69 8.96 23.81
CA LYS A 72 -0.62 10.19 24.63
C LYS A 72 -1.03 9.94 26.09
N ALA A 73 -1.96 9.01 26.32
CA ALA A 73 -2.38 8.59 27.65
C ALA A 73 -1.42 7.59 28.32
N GLY A 74 -0.27 7.27 27.71
CA GLY A 74 0.71 6.30 28.23
C GLY A 74 0.24 4.84 28.18
N LYS A 75 -0.85 4.54 27.47
CA LYS A 75 -1.50 3.21 27.47
C LYS A 75 -0.97 2.26 26.39
N THR A 76 -0.36 2.78 25.32
CA THR A 76 0.15 1.96 24.20
C THR A 76 1.48 2.50 23.66
N HIS A 77 2.34 1.57 23.19
CA HIS A 77 3.60 1.88 22.50
C HIS A 77 3.52 1.68 20.98
N GLU A 78 2.38 1.24 20.46
CA GLU A 78 2.16 1.18 19.01
C GLU A 78 1.78 2.57 18.55
N SER A 79 2.36 3.00 17.42
CA SER A 79 1.97 4.22 16.74
C SER A 79 1.58 3.82 15.33
N PHE A 80 0.30 3.53 15.11
CA PHE A 80 -0.23 3.43 13.77
C PHE A 80 -0.03 4.78 13.07
N GLN A 81 0.32 4.71 11.80
CA GLN A 81 0.61 5.86 10.96
C GLN A 81 -0.17 5.72 9.67
N PHE A 82 -0.37 6.83 8.98
CA PHE A 82 -0.90 6.79 7.64
C PHE A 82 0.21 6.56 6.61
N VAL A 83 -0.17 6.05 5.45
CA VAL A 83 0.66 6.11 4.24
C VAL A 83 0.47 7.52 3.68
N LEU A 84 1.47 8.39 3.82
CA LEU A 84 1.35 9.80 3.42
C LEU A 84 1.35 10.01 1.90
N ASN A 85 2.10 9.18 1.17
CA ASN A 85 2.16 9.20 -0.29
C ASN A 85 1.64 7.85 -0.80
N GLY A 86 0.61 7.85 -1.64
CA GLY A 86 0.04 6.62 -2.18
C GLY A 86 -1.31 6.86 -2.87
N PRO A 87 -1.98 5.80 -3.34
CA PRO A 87 -3.22 5.92 -4.12
C PRO A 87 -4.38 6.54 -3.36
N GLY A 88 -4.32 6.61 -2.02
CA GLY A 88 -5.32 7.29 -1.20
C GLY A 88 -5.13 8.81 -1.10
N GLU A 89 -4.14 9.39 -1.75
CA GLU A 89 -3.83 10.82 -1.70
C GLU A 89 -4.67 11.58 -2.75
N PRO A 90 -5.58 12.48 -2.35
CA PRO A 90 -6.59 13.03 -3.25
C PRO A 90 -6.10 14.17 -4.16
N SER A 91 -4.94 14.77 -3.90
CA SER A 91 -4.40 15.90 -4.69
C SER A 91 -3.69 15.48 -5.97
N ALA A 92 -3.99 14.29 -6.49
CA ALA A 92 -3.38 13.73 -7.70
C ALA A 92 -1.84 13.72 -7.67
N GLY A 93 -1.25 13.52 -6.48
CA GLY A 93 0.20 13.46 -6.30
C GLY A 93 0.88 14.83 -6.09
N ARG A 94 0.12 15.93 -5.99
CA ARG A 94 0.67 17.25 -5.63
C ARG A 94 1.18 17.31 -4.19
N GLY A 95 0.76 16.37 -3.34
CA GLY A 95 1.17 16.30 -1.94
C GLY A 95 0.52 17.40 -1.09
N GLU A 96 -0.68 17.80 -1.47
CA GLU A 96 -1.54 18.76 -0.77
C GLU A 96 -2.64 18.05 0.04
N GLY A 97 -2.84 16.76 -0.18
CA GLY A 97 -3.81 15.93 0.54
C GLY A 97 -3.14 14.87 1.42
N LEU A 98 -3.92 14.37 2.38
CA LEU A 98 -3.52 13.26 3.24
C LEU A 98 -4.24 11.99 2.81
N SER A 99 -3.46 10.93 2.59
CA SER A 99 -4.00 9.58 2.43
C SER A 99 -4.31 8.99 3.81
N PHE A 100 -5.55 8.51 4.01
CA PHE A 100 -5.96 7.83 5.25
C PHE A 100 -5.76 6.31 5.22
N LEU A 101 -5.01 5.79 4.24
CA LEU A 101 -4.61 4.40 4.23
C LEU A 101 -3.70 4.12 5.44
N LYS A 102 -4.07 3.13 6.25
CA LYS A 102 -3.25 2.72 7.40
C LYS A 102 -1.96 2.07 6.93
N ARG A 103 -0.82 2.56 7.44
CA ARG A 103 0.48 1.94 7.25
C ARG A 103 0.49 0.58 7.94
N LYS A 104 0.79 -0.48 7.20
CA LYS A 104 0.97 -1.83 7.76
C LYS A 104 2.09 -1.79 8.80
N SER A 105 1.75 -2.07 10.07
CA SER A 105 2.73 -2.19 11.15
C SER A 105 3.53 -3.48 10.97
N LYS A 106 4.87 -3.38 11.00
CA LYS A 106 5.81 -4.52 10.84
C LYS A 106 5.50 -5.72 11.75
N LYS A 107 4.90 -5.48 12.93
CA LYS A 107 4.66 -6.52 13.93
C LYS A 107 3.77 -7.67 13.47
N LYS A 108 2.92 -7.50 12.44
CA LYS A 108 2.08 -8.59 11.93
C LYS A 108 2.76 -9.46 10.85
N GLU A 109 3.73 -8.92 10.10
CA GLU A 109 4.53 -9.73 9.16
C GLU A 109 5.58 -10.58 9.90
N ASP A 110 6.12 -10.06 11.02
CA ASP A 110 7.17 -10.76 11.79
C ASP A 110 6.68 -12.05 12.50
N LYS A 111 5.37 -12.34 12.55
CA LYS A 111 4.86 -13.60 13.13
C LYS A 111 4.87 -14.78 12.16
N GLU A 112 4.85 -14.55 10.85
CA GLU A 112 4.92 -15.63 9.85
C GLU A 112 6.34 -15.87 9.31
N THR A 113 7.29 -14.94 9.53
CA THR A 113 8.69 -15.11 9.09
C THR A 113 9.68 -14.93 10.25
N LYS A 114 9.47 -15.67 11.34
CA LYS A 114 10.22 -15.51 12.61
C LYS A 114 11.62 -16.14 12.64
N ASP A 115 12.24 -16.38 11.49
CA ASP A 115 13.59 -16.98 11.38
C ASP A 115 14.63 -16.10 10.66
N SER A 116 14.29 -14.86 10.34
CA SER A 116 15.24 -13.96 9.67
C SER A 116 15.47 -12.71 10.49
N LYS A 117 16.19 -12.87 11.62
CA LYS A 117 16.99 -11.79 12.19
C LYS A 117 18.09 -11.46 11.16
N ARG A 118 17.72 -10.78 10.07
CA ARG A 118 18.63 -10.33 9.01
C ARG A 118 19.61 -9.37 9.68
N VAL A 119 20.77 -9.90 10.03
CA VAL A 119 22.00 -9.12 10.11
C VAL A 119 22.02 -8.28 8.84
N THR A 120 21.90 -6.96 8.99
CA THR A 120 22.01 -6.02 7.86
C THR A 120 23.39 -6.21 7.27
N GLU A 121 23.50 -7.06 6.26
CA GLU A 121 24.77 -7.47 5.69
C GLU A 121 25.41 -6.24 5.06
N ASP A 122 26.64 -5.91 5.46
CA ASP A 122 27.31 -4.73 4.93
C ASP A 122 27.67 -4.97 3.47
N TYR A 123 26.90 -4.36 2.56
CA TYR A 123 27.12 -4.45 1.11
C TYR A 123 28.53 -4.02 0.68
N ARG A 124 29.24 -3.24 1.50
CA ARG A 124 30.64 -2.85 1.26
C ARG A 124 31.61 -4.02 1.35
N ARG A 125 31.24 -5.12 2.01
CA ARG A 125 32.07 -6.32 2.17
C ARG A 125 31.86 -7.35 1.06
N LEU A 126 30.83 -7.18 0.23
CA LEU A 126 30.53 -8.10 -0.87
C LEU A 126 31.41 -7.84 -2.10
N LYS A 127 31.66 -8.91 -2.86
CA LYS A 127 32.32 -8.82 -4.16
C LYS A 127 31.33 -8.28 -5.19
N GLU A 128 31.86 -7.59 -6.21
CA GLU A 128 31.04 -6.98 -7.26
C GLU A 128 30.09 -7.95 -7.98
N PRO A 129 30.49 -9.19 -8.31
CA PRO A 129 29.57 -10.17 -8.91
C PRO A 129 28.38 -10.50 -8.00
N ASP A 130 28.57 -10.49 -6.68
CA ASP A 130 27.51 -10.77 -5.70
C ASP A 130 26.51 -9.62 -5.61
N LEU A 131 26.99 -8.38 -5.70
CA LEU A 131 26.16 -7.17 -5.76
C LEU A 131 25.30 -7.18 -7.02
N ARG A 132 25.90 -7.47 -8.19
CA ARG A 132 25.19 -7.57 -9.47
C ARG A 132 24.12 -8.67 -9.44
N ARG A 133 24.47 -9.87 -8.94
CA ARG A 133 23.51 -10.98 -8.77
C ARG A 133 22.35 -10.63 -7.85
N ARG A 134 22.59 -9.84 -6.79
CA ARG A 134 21.52 -9.37 -5.89
C ARG A 134 20.59 -8.38 -6.59
N LEU A 135 21.15 -7.40 -7.32
CA LEU A 135 20.35 -6.45 -8.09
C LEU A 135 19.51 -7.13 -9.18
N MET A 136 20.06 -8.13 -9.88
CA MET A 136 19.29 -8.92 -10.84
C MET A 136 18.14 -9.70 -10.17
N ARG A 137 18.38 -10.34 -9.02
CA ARG A 137 17.31 -10.96 -8.22
C ARG A 137 16.25 -9.97 -7.75
N TYR A 138 16.56 -8.69 -7.77
CA TYR A 138 15.68 -7.60 -7.39
C TYR A 138 14.94 -6.97 -8.58
N GLY A 139 15.08 -7.53 -9.79
CA GLY A 139 14.39 -7.09 -10.99
C GLY A 139 15.14 -6.00 -11.78
N TYR A 140 16.40 -5.70 -11.44
CA TYR A 140 17.21 -4.80 -12.26
C TYR A 140 17.75 -5.54 -13.48
N GLU A 141 17.58 -4.94 -14.65
CA GLU A 141 18.05 -5.47 -15.93
C GLU A 141 19.58 -5.57 -16.00
N TRP A 142 20.10 -6.65 -16.58
CA TRP A 142 21.54 -6.89 -16.71
C TRP A 142 22.27 -5.78 -17.47
N GLU A 143 21.66 -5.25 -18.53
CA GLU A 143 22.21 -4.17 -19.36
C GLU A 143 22.48 -2.89 -18.55
N ARG A 144 21.62 -2.61 -17.58
CA ARG A 144 21.79 -1.50 -16.64
C ARG A 144 22.77 -1.85 -15.53
N VAL A 145 22.74 -3.07 -15.00
CA VAL A 145 23.60 -3.50 -13.88
C VAL A 145 25.07 -3.61 -14.29
N LYS A 146 25.36 -4.03 -15.54
CA LYS A 146 26.74 -4.25 -16.01
C LYS A 146 27.55 -2.97 -16.18
N THR A 147 26.88 -1.84 -16.41
CA THR A 147 27.49 -0.52 -16.64
C THR A 147 27.76 0.24 -15.34
N LEU A 148 27.15 -0.18 -14.23
CA LEU A 148 27.30 0.47 -12.93
C LEU A 148 28.65 0.15 -12.29
N LYS A 149 29.25 1.18 -11.69
CA LYS A 149 30.46 1.02 -10.88
C LYS A 149 30.11 0.37 -9.54
N ARG A 150 31.09 -0.27 -8.90
CA ARG A 150 30.91 -0.95 -7.61
C ARG A 150 30.18 -0.11 -6.55
N TRP A 151 30.54 1.17 -6.42
CA TRP A 151 29.91 2.06 -5.44
C TRP A 151 28.45 2.35 -5.76
N ASP A 152 28.08 2.45 -7.03
CA ASP A 152 26.69 2.65 -7.45
C ASP A 152 25.84 1.41 -7.16
N LEU A 153 26.40 0.22 -7.38
CA LEU A 153 25.77 -1.06 -7.02
C LEU A 153 25.48 -1.14 -5.51
N VAL A 154 26.45 -0.76 -4.67
CA VAL A 154 26.29 -0.70 -3.21
C VAL A 154 25.22 0.32 -2.81
N SER A 155 25.24 1.51 -3.42
CA SER A 155 24.29 2.59 -3.13
C SER A 155 22.86 2.20 -3.48
N LEU A 156 22.62 1.55 -4.63
CA LEU A 156 21.29 1.05 -5.02
C LEU A 156 20.75 -0.03 -4.09
N LEU A 157 21.63 -0.94 -3.64
CA LEU A 157 21.24 -1.98 -2.68
C LEU A 157 20.89 -1.37 -1.32
N ARG A 158 21.66 -0.36 -0.87
CA ARG A 158 21.39 0.38 0.37
C ARG A 158 20.12 1.21 0.28
N SER A 159 19.94 2.00 -0.78
CA SER A 159 18.74 2.85 -0.93
C SER A 159 17.46 2.02 -0.96
N ARG A 160 17.50 0.83 -1.55
CA ARG A 160 16.36 -0.11 -1.57
C ARG A 160 16.10 -0.78 -0.23
N ASP A 161 17.13 -1.06 0.57
CA ASP A 161 16.93 -1.60 1.93
C ASP A 161 16.54 -0.50 2.91
N ASP A 162 17.06 0.71 2.72
CA ASP A 162 16.67 1.88 3.49
C ASP A 162 15.25 2.33 3.11
N SER A 163 14.79 2.16 1.86
CA SER A 163 13.37 2.34 1.51
C SER A 163 12.46 1.29 2.16
N LYS A 164 12.99 0.15 2.60
CA LYS A 164 12.29 -0.87 3.41
C LYS A 164 12.45 -0.65 4.92
N LYS A 165 13.39 0.19 5.34
CA LYS A 165 13.41 0.74 6.69
C LYS A 165 12.36 1.84 6.70
N GLY A 166 11.15 1.47 7.13
CA GLY A 166 10.03 2.37 7.27
C GLY A 166 10.47 3.74 7.80
N GLU A 167 9.90 4.77 7.18
CA GLU A 167 10.14 6.17 7.48
C GLU A 167 10.21 6.41 9.00
N SER A 168 11.34 6.94 9.49
CA SER A 168 11.50 7.30 10.90
C SER A 168 10.34 8.20 11.34
N ARG A 169 9.86 8.06 12.59
CA ARG A 169 8.80 8.92 13.14
C ARG A 169 9.09 10.40 12.93
N HIS A 170 10.35 10.81 13.02
CA HIS A 170 10.77 12.17 12.75
C HIS A 170 10.51 12.58 11.29
N HIS A 171 10.87 11.73 10.33
CA HIS A 171 10.64 11.98 8.91
C HIS A 171 9.15 11.97 8.57
N TYR A 172 8.37 11.06 9.16
CA TYR A 172 6.91 11.03 9.03
C TYR A 172 6.26 12.33 9.52
N LEU A 173 6.65 12.81 10.70
CA LEU A 173 6.12 14.07 11.24
C LEU A 173 6.54 15.28 10.41
N LYS A 174 7.79 15.32 9.96
CA LYS A 174 8.27 16.36 9.04
C LYS A 174 7.44 16.37 7.76
N ARG A 175 7.19 15.21 7.17
CA ARG A 175 6.42 15.09 5.94
C ARG A 175 4.94 15.46 6.12
N LEU A 176 4.34 15.10 7.26
CA LEU A 176 3.00 15.57 7.61
C LEU A 176 2.92 17.10 7.65
N GLN A 177 3.91 17.74 8.29
CA GLN A 177 3.95 19.19 8.39
C GLN A 177 4.10 19.86 7.01
N GLU A 178 4.92 19.30 6.13
CA GLU A 178 5.04 19.75 4.74
C GLU A 178 3.69 19.67 3.98
N ILE A 179 2.95 18.57 4.14
CA ILE A 179 1.63 18.41 3.48
C ILE A 179 0.65 19.45 3.98
N PHE A 180 0.56 19.68 5.30
CA PHE A 180 -0.32 20.72 5.84
C PHE A 180 0.05 22.11 5.32
N HIS A 181 1.33 22.43 5.28
CA HIS A 181 1.80 23.70 4.73
C HIS A 181 1.41 23.87 3.25
N ASN A 182 1.62 22.83 2.44
CA ASN A 182 1.25 22.85 1.02
C ASN A 182 -0.26 22.99 0.83
N GLN A 183 -1.05 22.28 1.64
CA GLN A 183 -2.51 22.37 1.62
C GLN A 183 -2.98 23.79 1.95
N GLU A 184 -2.48 24.36 3.04
CA GLU A 184 -2.81 25.72 3.46
C GLU A 184 -2.40 26.74 2.39
N PHE A 185 -1.21 26.58 1.82
CA PHE A 185 -0.74 27.44 0.73
C PHE A 185 -1.64 27.35 -0.50
N ALA A 186 -1.95 26.14 -0.98
CA ALA A 186 -2.78 25.91 -2.15
C ALA A 186 -4.23 26.42 -1.98
N LEU A 187 -4.79 26.26 -0.78
CA LEU A 187 -6.15 26.72 -0.47
C LEU A 187 -6.24 28.22 -0.16
N SER A 188 -5.12 28.87 0.21
CA SER A 188 -5.08 30.31 0.51
C SER A 188 -4.71 31.18 -0.69
N HIS A 189 -3.98 30.63 -1.67
CA HIS A 189 -3.56 31.38 -2.85
C HIS A 189 -4.53 31.17 -4.01
N HIS A 190 -5.39 32.16 -4.23
CA HIS A 190 -6.27 32.18 -5.39
C HIS A 190 -5.46 32.64 -6.62
N ASN A 191 -4.77 31.72 -7.30
CA ASN A 191 -4.28 32.00 -8.64
C ASN A 191 -5.44 31.83 -9.62
N PRO A 192 -5.94 32.89 -10.27
CA PRO A 192 -6.85 32.71 -11.39
C PRO A 192 -6.14 31.87 -12.48
N PRO A 193 -6.86 31.03 -13.22
CA PRO A 193 -6.24 30.31 -14.33
C PRO A 193 -5.63 31.32 -15.30
N ASP A 194 -4.38 31.08 -15.70
CA ASP A 194 -3.73 31.85 -16.76
C ASP A 194 -4.64 31.82 -17.98
N SER A 195 -5.05 33.03 -18.41
CA SER A 195 -6.05 33.27 -19.46
C SER A 195 -5.50 33.00 -20.86
#